data_AF-A0A5K7Y9W6-F1
#
_entry.id   AF-A0A5K7Y9W6-F1
#
_cell.length_a   1.000
_cell.length_b   1.000
_cell.length_c   1.000
_cell.angle_alpha   90.00
_cell.angle_beta   90.00
_cell.angle_gamma   90.00
#
_symmetry.space_group_name_H-M   'P 1'
#
loop_
_entity.id
_entity.type
_entity.pdbx_description
1 polymer ?
#
loop_
_entity_poly.entity_id
_entity_poly.type
_entity_poly.pdbx_seq_one_letter_code
_entity_poly.pdbx_strand_id
1 'polypeptide(L)'
;MSDARAHERLQQFYIPEEQSIYLLSHHDAKKLKDWVALCIAQLEGLGYRDIHLVGKGAYGFVFAGWRLGEDRRTREEHVFKFTRVTLPQALQDRLEEEAYMLDQVAHPLIPRLVSYQRVRRQSILVMQRAPGINLEEYSLRHGRMSPRLVVKIASQLADILKSLRGASTGAGTPPVVHGDIKPSNLVFDVEREQVALIDWGSSVFAQLDEHQQFITTNVMQLMSDNLQQTNARLGDVYFIGEEQLNGALSSPRFDEQGVAATLYALASGQSCRFGARAIPAVSLGLPREFARLLDGMLAGDPQLRMQAGDYFLREMGRIARLVMPELPLEPPQSLLPVWVRPATREIDTVVYTSRKSFLREAFEADETGEHAGNALDAVNDVQLDRYYKNFMQGMGGTEKAFLAAVSRLGKYPIVGGLAIRWEPQGIFVDTALHLHDPALKAAFVVAINNMVALARAIYRQGVFKACLFNARDTLHLEREDPEAAFVFAPPADGEARPRLSYEVSAVPELEDDSRVHSYFEDGPDPEELLVLPEKILKALESLNAIHHTGMLIFEALPHHLKIHSYYRLLDPSREQEFARLLAEILDAVPLISGLGISGFMKMPYKNTKHFDHIEAQPERFYPRDPRAV
;
A
#
# COMPACT_ATOMS: atom_id res chain seq x y z
N MET A 1 21.08 -44.11 12.76
CA MET A 1 21.34 -43.39 14.02
C MET A 1 21.93 -42.06 13.63
N SER A 2 21.23 -41.01 14.07
CA SER A 2 21.07 -39.72 13.42
C SER A 2 22.19 -38.75 13.72
N ASP A 3 22.82 -38.25 12.67
CA ASP A 3 23.86 -37.24 12.72
C ASP A 3 23.26 -35.84 12.57
N ALA A 4 23.77 -34.94 13.39
CA ALA A 4 23.31 -33.58 13.57
C ALA A 4 23.68 -32.69 12.39
N ARG A 5 22.67 -32.31 11.59
CA ARG A 5 22.69 -31.05 10.82
C ARG A 5 21.53 -30.21 11.28
N ALA A 6 21.86 -29.32 12.21
CA ALA A 6 21.06 -28.18 12.62
C ALA A 6 20.55 -27.47 11.36
N HIS A 7 19.24 -27.51 11.17
CA HIS A 7 18.57 -26.68 10.18
C HIS A 7 18.66 -25.25 10.70
N GLU A 8 19.36 -24.39 9.94
CA GLU A 8 19.26 -22.92 10.02
C GLU A 8 17.78 -22.53 9.86
N ARG A 9 17.08 -22.46 10.99
CA ARG A 9 15.73 -21.90 11.09
C ARG A 9 15.87 -20.39 11.20
N LEU A 10 15.83 -19.68 10.07
CA LEU A 10 15.64 -18.24 10.02
C LEU A 10 14.23 -17.91 10.55
N GLN A 11 14.13 -17.58 11.83
CA GLN A 11 12.87 -17.25 12.48
C GLN A 11 12.57 -15.75 12.37
N GLN A 12 11.76 -15.42 11.35
CA GLN A 12 10.57 -14.57 11.37
C GLN A 12 10.62 -13.08 11.73
N PHE A 13 9.58 -12.35 11.31
CA PHE A 13 9.67 -11.24 10.36
C PHE A 13 8.68 -10.19 10.80
N TYR A 14 9.10 -8.96 10.61
CA TYR A 14 8.20 -7.84 10.46
C TYR A 14 8.22 -7.41 9.01
N ILE A 15 7.06 -7.06 8.47
CA ILE A 15 6.93 -6.80 7.03
C ILE A 15 7.00 -5.29 6.83
N PRO A 16 8.14 -4.72 6.41
CA PRO A 16 8.18 -3.34 5.96
C PRO A 16 7.30 -3.25 4.71
N GLU A 17 6.19 -2.52 4.80
CA GLU A 17 5.41 -2.18 3.62
C GLU A 17 6.07 -1.01 2.91
N GLU A 18 6.52 -1.27 1.69
CA GLU A 18 7.26 -0.34 0.83
C GLU A 18 8.55 0.17 1.50
N GLN A 19 9.68 -0.43 1.15
CA GLN A 19 10.98 0.03 1.65
C GLN A 19 11.28 1.43 1.08
N SER A 20 11.16 2.44 1.95
CA SER A 20 11.78 3.73 1.75
C SER A 20 13.22 3.56 1.29
N ILE A 21 13.69 4.43 0.38
CA ILE A 21 15.09 4.43 -0.08
C ILE A 21 16.08 4.58 1.09
N TYR A 22 15.65 5.19 2.19
CA TYR A 22 16.46 5.38 3.40
C TYR A 22 16.61 4.10 4.22
N LEU A 23 15.79 3.08 3.95
CA LEU A 23 15.94 1.75 4.55
C LEU A 23 16.83 0.80 3.74
N LEU A 24 17.25 1.21 2.54
CA LEU A 24 18.17 0.45 1.70
C LEU A 24 19.59 0.55 2.23
N SER A 25 20.40 -0.48 1.98
CA SER A 25 21.84 -0.41 2.25
C SER A 25 22.47 0.77 1.49
N HIS A 26 23.56 1.33 2.02
CA HIS A 26 24.30 2.40 1.33
C HIS A 26 24.74 2.00 -0.08
N HIS A 27 25.03 0.71 -0.27
CA HIS A 27 25.43 0.15 -1.56
C HIS A 27 24.29 0.16 -2.59
N ASP A 28 23.06 -0.18 -2.17
CA ASP A 28 21.89 -0.24 -3.07
C ASP A 28 21.38 1.15 -3.45
N ALA A 29 21.43 2.11 -2.51
CA ALA A 29 21.08 3.50 -2.78
C ALA A 29 22.01 4.13 -3.83
N LYS A 30 23.31 3.80 -3.80
CA LYS A 30 24.29 4.26 -4.80
C LYS A 30 24.06 3.64 -6.17
N LYS A 31 23.85 2.31 -6.24
CA LYS A 31 23.52 1.61 -7.50
C LYS A 31 22.30 2.20 -8.19
N LEU A 32 21.26 2.52 -7.41
CA LEU A 32 20.05 3.12 -7.91
C LEU A 32 20.31 4.50 -8.56
N LYS A 33 21.08 5.37 -7.91
CA LYS A 33 21.44 6.69 -8.45
C LYS A 33 22.22 6.59 -9.76
N ASP A 34 23.22 5.70 -9.80
CA ASP A 34 24.05 5.49 -10.99
C ASP A 34 23.20 4.97 -12.17
N TRP A 35 22.23 4.10 -11.88
CA TRP A 35 21.33 3.56 -12.90
C TRP A 35 20.34 4.61 -13.45
N VAL A 36 19.79 5.48 -12.59
CA VAL A 36 18.94 6.60 -13.01
C VAL A 36 19.71 7.55 -13.94
N ALA A 37 20.96 7.87 -13.60
CA ALA A 37 21.81 8.72 -14.44
C ALA A 37 22.09 8.08 -15.82
N LEU A 38 22.31 6.76 -15.87
CA LEU A 38 22.50 6.01 -17.12
C LEU A 38 21.26 6.11 -18.03
N CYS A 39 20.06 5.92 -17.49
CA CYS A 39 18.81 6.00 -18.26
C CYS A 39 18.57 7.40 -18.83
N ILE A 40 18.85 8.46 -18.04
CA ILE A 40 18.76 9.84 -18.51
C ILE A 40 19.70 10.05 -19.71
N ALA A 41 20.98 9.67 -19.57
CA ALA A 41 21.96 9.82 -20.65
C ALA A 41 21.58 9.06 -21.94
N GLN A 42 21.00 7.86 -21.81
CA GLN A 42 20.50 7.10 -22.96
C GLN A 42 19.35 7.81 -23.68
N LEU A 43 18.37 8.33 -22.92
CA LEU A 43 17.23 9.07 -23.48
C LEU A 43 17.67 10.38 -24.14
N GLU A 44 18.66 11.08 -23.57
CA GLU A 44 19.27 12.24 -24.20
C GLU A 44 19.95 11.89 -25.53
N GLY A 45 20.64 10.75 -25.59
CA GLY A 45 21.22 10.22 -26.82
C GLY A 45 20.18 9.86 -27.89
N LEU A 46 18.95 9.50 -27.47
CA LEU A 46 17.82 9.25 -28.36
C LEU A 46 17.07 10.53 -28.77
N GLY A 47 17.56 11.71 -28.35
CA GLY A 47 17.00 13.00 -28.71
C GLY A 47 15.86 13.48 -27.80
N TYR A 48 15.77 12.98 -26.56
CA TYR A 48 14.85 13.50 -25.55
C TYR A 48 15.53 14.50 -24.60
N ARG A 49 14.75 15.39 -23.97
CA ARG A 49 15.24 16.40 -23.03
C ARG A 49 14.32 16.53 -21.82
N ASP A 50 14.86 17.16 -20.78
CA ASP A 50 14.17 17.45 -19.52
C ASP A 50 13.60 16.19 -18.86
N ILE A 51 14.42 15.14 -18.93
CA ILE A 51 14.07 13.81 -18.45
C ILE A 51 14.08 13.80 -16.93
N HIS A 52 12.98 13.34 -16.34
CA HIS A 52 12.86 13.16 -14.90
C HIS A 52 12.22 11.80 -14.58
N LEU A 53 12.55 11.27 -13.40
CA LEU A 53 11.96 10.03 -12.92
C LEU A 53 10.52 10.28 -12.47
N VAL A 54 9.57 9.54 -13.02
CA VAL A 54 8.15 9.58 -12.65
C VAL A 54 7.84 8.56 -11.56
N GLY A 55 8.48 7.40 -11.60
CA GLY A 55 8.24 6.35 -10.61
C GLY A 55 9.10 5.11 -10.79
N LYS A 56 8.96 4.17 -9.85
CA LYS A 56 9.54 2.83 -9.91
C LYS A 56 8.41 1.82 -10.08
N GLY A 57 8.55 0.91 -11.04
CA GLY A 57 7.65 -0.23 -11.20
C GLY A 57 8.32 -1.54 -10.79
N ALA A 58 7.56 -2.64 -10.75
CA ALA A 58 8.06 -3.96 -10.36
C ALA A 58 9.25 -4.45 -11.23
N TYR A 59 9.29 -4.07 -12.51
CA TYR A 59 10.29 -4.54 -13.48
C TYR A 59 11.32 -3.48 -13.89
N GLY A 60 11.23 -2.27 -13.33
CA GLY A 60 12.19 -1.19 -13.61
C GLY A 60 11.67 0.21 -13.28
N PHE A 61 11.96 1.17 -14.16
CA PHE A 61 11.80 2.59 -13.87
C PHE A 61 11.03 3.29 -14.97
N VAL A 62 10.28 4.31 -14.57
CA VAL A 62 9.44 5.10 -15.45
C VAL A 62 9.95 6.52 -15.45
N PHE A 63 10.27 7.04 -16.62
CA PHE A 63 10.71 8.42 -16.83
C PHE A 63 9.73 9.17 -17.71
N ALA A 64 9.75 10.50 -17.63
CA ALA A 64 9.05 11.38 -18.56
C ALA A 64 10.01 12.42 -19.14
N GLY A 65 9.72 12.88 -20.34
CA GLY A 65 10.48 13.90 -21.06
C GLY A 65 9.90 14.18 -22.44
N TRP A 66 10.43 15.18 -23.13
CA TRP A 66 9.95 15.57 -24.46
C TRP A 66 11.01 15.40 -25.54
N ARG A 67 10.56 15.25 -26.79
CA ARG A 67 11.44 15.07 -27.94
C ARG A 67 12.03 16.40 -28.40
N LEU A 68 13.31 16.39 -28.78
CA LEU A 68 14.02 17.54 -29.33
C LEU A 68 13.47 17.88 -30.73
N GLY A 69 13.21 19.17 -30.97
CA GLY A 69 12.72 19.67 -32.27
C GLY A 69 11.21 19.90 -32.35
N GLU A 70 10.44 19.49 -31.32
CA GLU A 70 9.02 19.85 -31.21
C GLU A 70 8.85 21.29 -30.70
N ASP A 71 8.00 22.05 -31.38
CA ASP A 71 7.62 23.40 -30.97
C ASP A 71 7.04 23.35 -29.55
N ARG A 72 7.46 24.28 -28.68
CA ARG A 72 6.99 24.39 -27.29
C ARG A 72 5.47 24.40 -27.17
N ARG A 73 4.75 24.82 -28.22
CA ARG A 73 3.28 24.87 -28.26
C ARG A 73 2.62 23.54 -28.65
N THR A 74 3.36 22.60 -29.24
CA THR A 74 2.86 21.29 -29.69
C THR A 74 3.63 20.12 -29.05
N ARG A 75 4.46 20.39 -28.03
CA ARG A 75 5.27 19.36 -27.36
C ARG A 75 4.37 18.32 -26.72
N GLU A 76 4.53 17.08 -27.16
CA GLU A 76 3.92 15.93 -26.48
C GLU A 76 4.98 15.34 -25.54
N GLU A 77 4.64 15.32 -24.25
CA GLU A 77 5.47 14.61 -23.28
C GLU A 77 5.28 13.11 -23.46
N HIS A 78 6.39 12.38 -23.31
CA HIS A 78 6.44 10.94 -23.47
C HIS A 78 6.82 10.27 -22.16
N VAL A 79 6.32 9.05 -21.96
CA VAL A 79 6.69 8.18 -20.84
C VAL A 79 7.57 7.05 -21.36
N PHE A 80 8.65 6.77 -20.62
CA PHE A 80 9.64 5.74 -20.93
C PHE A 80 9.66 4.70 -19.81
N LYS A 81 9.28 3.46 -20.14
CA LYS A 81 9.39 2.32 -19.24
C LYS A 81 10.61 1.48 -19.63
N PHE A 82 11.47 1.23 -18.66
CA PHE A 82 12.69 0.44 -18.84
C PHE A 82 12.62 -0.86 -18.07
N THR A 83 13.11 -1.95 -18.67
CA THR A 83 13.45 -3.16 -17.93
C THR A 83 14.85 -3.07 -17.34
N ARG A 84 15.06 -3.66 -16.17
CA ARG A 84 16.41 -3.85 -15.63
C ARG A 84 17.16 -4.89 -16.46
N VAL A 85 18.36 -4.55 -16.92
CA VAL A 85 19.22 -5.43 -17.75
C VAL A 85 19.62 -6.72 -17.02
N THR A 86 19.56 -6.73 -15.68
CA THR A 86 19.87 -7.89 -14.83
C THR A 86 18.73 -8.91 -14.74
N LEU A 87 17.52 -8.58 -15.23
CA LEU A 87 16.39 -9.51 -15.16
C LEU A 87 16.52 -10.63 -16.21
N PRO A 88 16.03 -11.85 -15.92
CA PRO A 88 15.92 -12.93 -16.89
C PRO A 88 15.23 -12.50 -18.19
N GLN A 89 15.60 -13.11 -19.32
CA GLN A 89 15.05 -12.77 -20.64
C GLN A 89 13.52 -12.81 -20.67
N ALA A 90 12.91 -13.83 -20.04
CA ALA A 90 11.45 -13.95 -19.95
C ALA A 90 10.77 -12.75 -19.26
N LEU A 91 11.45 -12.04 -18.34
CA LEU A 91 10.94 -10.81 -17.74
C LEU A 91 11.19 -9.57 -18.62
N GLN A 92 12.22 -9.61 -19.47
CA GLN A 92 12.46 -8.55 -20.45
C GLN A 92 11.42 -8.61 -21.58
N ASP A 93 11.06 -9.81 -22.02
CA ASP A 93 10.06 -10.07 -23.05
C ASP A 93 8.67 -9.58 -22.61
N ARG A 94 8.38 -9.51 -21.30
CA ARG A 94 7.12 -8.94 -20.78
C ARG A 94 6.88 -7.49 -21.22
N LEU A 95 7.93 -6.69 -21.39
CA LEU A 95 7.77 -5.30 -21.84
C LEU A 95 7.43 -5.24 -23.34
N GLU A 96 7.87 -6.24 -24.12
CA GLU A 96 7.47 -6.38 -25.52
C GLU A 96 6.00 -6.82 -25.63
N GLU A 97 5.59 -7.79 -24.81
CA GLU A 97 4.19 -8.22 -24.71
C GLU A 97 3.29 -7.06 -24.28
N GLU A 98 3.71 -6.25 -23.31
CA GLU A 98 2.99 -5.03 -22.89
C GLU A 98 2.82 -4.04 -24.04
N ALA A 99 3.89 -3.77 -24.80
CA ALA A 99 3.83 -2.89 -25.96
C ALA A 99 2.87 -3.43 -27.03
N TYR A 100 2.95 -4.74 -27.30
CA TYR A 100 2.09 -5.41 -28.26
C TYR A 100 0.62 -5.31 -27.88
N MET A 101 0.27 -5.57 -26.61
CA MET A 101 -1.10 -5.47 -26.12
C MET A 101 -1.64 -4.04 -26.20
N LEU A 102 -0.82 -3.03 -25.85
CA LEU A 102 -1.19 -1.62 -25.99
C LEU A 102 -1.48 -1.24 -27.45
N ASP A 103 -0.71 -1.77 -28.40
CA ASP A 103 -0.90 -1.53 -29.84
C ASP A 103 -2.25 -2.07 -30.37
N GLN A 104 -2.83 -3.07 -29.70
CA GLN A 104 -4.13 -3.62 -30.10
C GLN A 104 -5.32 -2.74 -29.71
N VAL A 105 -5.10 -1.69 -28.91
CA VAL A 105 -6.18 -0.89 -28.33
C VAL A 105 -6.12 0.56 -28.82
N ALA A 106 -7.24 1.02 -29.36
CA ALA A 106 -7.42 2.40 -29.78
C ALA A 106 -8.59 3.05 -29.03
N HIS A 107 -8.29 3.88 -28.03
CA HIS A 107 -9.29 4.61 -27.25
C HIS A 107 -8.75 5.98 -26.82
N PRO A 108 -9.55 7.06 -26.82
CA PRO A 108 -9.08 8.41 -26.45
C PRO A 108 -8.64 8.54 -24.98
N LEU A 109 -9.09 7.65 -24.09
CA LEU A 109 -8.68 7.59 -22.68
C LEU A 109 -7.57 6.54 -22.42
N ILE A 110 -6.89 6.08 -23.47
CA ILE A 110 -5.75 5.17 -23.36
C ILE A 110 -4.58 5.83 -24.10
N PRO A 111 -3.46 6.14 -23.43
CA PRO A 111 -2.31 6.75 -24.09
C PRO A 111 -1.77 5.84 -25.18
N ARG A 112 -1.41 6.41 -26.33
CA ARG A 112 -0.96 5.61 -27.47
C ARG A 112 0.46 5.09 -27.26
N LEU A 113 0.71 3.89 -27.78
CA LEU A 113 2.07 3.42 -28.04
C LEU A 113 2.75 4.35 -29.05
N VAL A 114 3.95 4.82 -28.74
CA VAL A 114 4.76 5.63 -29.67
C VAL A 114 5.84 4.77 -30.32
N SER A 115 6.58 3.99 -29.53
CA SER A 115 7.49 2.99 -30.07
C SER A 115 7.92 1.99 -28.99
N TYR A 116 8.28 0.79 -29.42
CA TYR A 116 9.05 -0.16 -28.61
C TYR A 116 10.41 -0.35 -29.26
N GLN A 117 11.48 -0.28 -28.46
CA GLN A 117 12.85 -0.39 -28.96
C GLN A 117 13.70 -1.24 -28.02
N ARG A 118 14.57 -2.07 -28.59
CA ARG A 118 15.56 -2.85 -27.84
C ARG A 118 16.95 -2.31 -28.13
N VAL A 119 17.51 -1.55 -27.18
CA VAL A 119 18.86 -0.99 -27.29
C VAL A 119 19.82 -1.89 -26.51
N ARG A 120 20.70 -2.60 -27.23
CA ARG A 120 21.60 -3.64 -26.68
C ARG A 120 20.80 -4.75 -25.96
N ARG A 121 20.75 -4.73 -24.63
CA ARG A 121 20.01 -5.69 -23.76
C ARG A 121 18.92 -5.02 -22.93
N GLN A 122 18.59 -3.76 -23.24
CA GLN A 122 17.58 -3.00 -22.51
C GLN A 122 16.40 -2.73 -23.43
N SER A 123 15.22 -3.14 -22.98
CA SER A 123 13.97 -2.85 -23.67
C SER A 123 13.42 -1.52 -23.16
N ILE A 124 12.97 -0.69 -24.11
CA ILE A 124 12.44 0.65 -23.87
C ILE A 124 11.06 0.71 -24.53
N LEU A 125 10.04 0.89 -23.71
CA LEU A 125 8.67 1.18 -24.15
C LEU A 125 8.46 2.69 -24.05
N VAL A 126 8.11 3.31 -25.18
CA VAL A 126 7.78 4.72 -25.30
C VAL A 126 6.29 4.86 -25.58
N MET A 127 5.59 5.58 -24.72
CA MET A 127 4.15 5.85 -24.85
C MET A 127 3.87 7.33 -24.62
N GLN A 128 2.70 7.78 -25.09
CA GLN A 128 2.22 9.13 -24.81
C GLN A 128 2.04 9.35 -23.29
N ARG A 129 2.38 10.53 -22.77
CA ARG A 129 2.10 10.87 -21.37
C ARG A 129 0.64 11.26 -21.19
N ALA A 130 -0.06 10.56 -20.31
CA ALA A 130 -1.35 11.02 -19.81
C ALA A 130 -1.19 12.28 -18.93
N PRO A 131 -2.03 13.32 -19.07
CA PRO A 131 -1.94 14.51 -18.22
C PRO A 131 -2.40 14.24 -16.79
N GLY A 132 -1.70 14.81 -15.81
CA GLY A 132 -2.08 14.77 -14.39
C GLY A 132 -1.35 13.72 -13.53
N ILE A 133 -1.95 13.41 -12.37
CA ILE A 133 -1.44 12.48 -11.35
C ILE A 133 -2.31 11.24 -11.27
N ASN A 134 -1.80 10.11 -10.74
CA ASN A 134 -2.65 8.93 -10.59
C ASN A 134 -3.73 9.12 -9.50
N LEU A 135 -4.81 8.35 -9.58
CA LEU A 135 -5.95 8.46 -8.67
C LEU A 135 -5.63 7.99 -7.24
N GLU A 136 -4.61 7.15 -7.04
CA GLU A 136 -4.14 6.80 -5.71
C GLU A 136 -3.55 8.04 -5.00
N GLU A 137 -2.64 8.74 -5.67
CA GLU A 137 -2.03 9.98 -5.20
C GLU A 137 -3.07 11.08 -4.99
N TYR A 138 -4.00 11.24 -5.94
CA TYR A 138 -5.13 12.16 -5.79
C TYR A 138 -5.95 11.85 -4.54
N SER A 139 -6.26 10.56 -4.30
CA SER A 139 -7.02 10.12 -3.13
C SER A 139 -6.25 10.28 -1.81
N LEU A 140 -4.92 10.15 -1.81
CA LEU A 140 -4.09 10.46 -0.63
C LEU A 140 -4.09 11.95 -0.31
N ARG A 141 -4.10 12.80 -1.35
CA ARG A 141 -4.12 14.26 -1.18
C ARG A 141 -5.48 14.80 -0.76
N HIS A 142 -6.58 14.20 -1.22
CA HIS A 142 -7.93 14.79 -1.08
C HIS A 142 -8.91 13.91 -0.29
N GLY A 143 -8.54 12.67 0.02
CA GLY A 143 -9.39 11.73 0.76
C GLY A 143 -10.41 11.03 -0.13
N ARG A 144 -11.67 11.03 0.31
CA ARG A 144 -12.81 10.50 -0.47
C ARG A 144 -13.06 11.38 -1.67
N MET A 145 -13.18 10.75 -2.83
CA MET A 145 -13.61 11.45 -4.04
C MET A 145 -15.11 11.75 -3.98
N SER A 146 -15.53 12.91 -4.50
CA SER A 146 -16.93 13.30 -4.42
C SER A 146 -17.84 12.37 -5.24
N PRO A 147 -19.10 12.16 -4.81
CA PRO A 147 -20.03 11.28 -5.54
C PRO A 147 -20.19 11.64 -7.01
N ARG A 148 -20.18 12.94 -7.35
CA ARG A 148 -20.26 13.42 -8.74
C ARG A 148 -19.06 12.95 -9.55
N LEU A 149 -17.86 13.13 -9.02
CA LEU A 149 -16.64 12.76 -9.73
C LEU A 149 -16.50 11.23 -9.84
N VAL A 150 -16.86 10.47 -8.81
CA VAL A 150 -16.90 8.99 -8.86
C VAL A 150 -17.81 8.50 -9.99
N VAL A 151 -19.03 9.05 -10.10
CA VAL A 151 -19.98 8.69 -11.18
C VAL A 151 -19.44 9.08 -12.57
N LYS A 152 -18.79 10.24 -12.67
CA LYS A 152 -18.16 10.69 -13.93
C LYS A 152 -17.01 9.78 -14.36
N ILE A 153 -16.17 9.34 -13.43
CA ILE A 153 -15.08 8.38 -13.68
C ILE A 153 -15.67 7.02 -14.04
N ALA A 154 -16.72 6.57 -13.34
CA ALA A 154 -17.40 5.32 -13.64
C ALA A 154 -17.92 5.26 -15.09
N SER A 155 -18.45 6.37 -15.63
CA SER A 155 -18.85 6.45 -17.03
C SER A 155 -17.66 6.27 -17.99
N GLN A 156 -16.54 6.92 -17.70
CA GLN A 156 -15.33 6.82 -18.52
C GLN A 156 -14.75 5.40 -18.50
N LEU A 157 -14.74 4.75 -17.34
CA LEU A 157 -14.33 3.36 -17.21
C LEU A 157 -15.29 2.41 -17.95
N ALA A 158 -16.61 2.65 -17.91
CA ALA A 158 -17.56 1.87 -18.68
C ALA A 158 -17.32 1.97 -20.20
N ASP A 159 -16.97 3.16 -20.70
CA ASP A 159 -16.62 3.36 -22.11
C ASP A 159 -15.32 2.66 -22.49
N ILE A 160 -14.29 2.71 -21.63
CA ILE A 160 -13.06 1.93 -21.80
C ILE A 160 -13.38 0.43 -21.85
N LEU A 161 -14.13 -0.12 -20.88
CA LEU A 161 -14.46 -1.55 -20.83
C LEU A 161 -15.22 -2.01 -22.08
N LYS A 162 -16.15 -1.20 -22.59
CA LYS A 162 -16.84 -1.48 -23.88
C LYS A 162 -15.84 -1.53 -25.03
N SER A 163 -14.89 -0.62 -25.07
CA SER A 163 -13.83 -0.61 -26.08
C SER A 163 -12.95 -1.86 -25.98
N LEU A 164 -12.58 -2.31 -24.78
CA LEU A 164 -11.75 -3.51 -24.59
C LEU A 164 -12.49 -4.81 -24.94
N ARG A 165 -13.78 -4.89 -24.61
CA ARG A 165 -14.67 -5.97 -25.07
C ARG A 165 -14.85 -5.97 -26.58
N GLY A 166 -14.95 -4.77 -27.14
CA GLY A 166 -15.35 -4.56 -28.52
C GLY A 166 -14.20 -4.50 -29.51
N ALA A 167 -12.95 -4.21 -29.11
CA ALA A 167 -11.80 -4.02 -30.00
C ALA A 167 -11.65 -5.23 -30.96
N SER A 168 -12.05 -5.20 -32.24
CA SER A 168 -12.29 -4.13 -33.24
C SER A 168 -11.09 -3.26 -33.57
N THR A 169 -9.98 -3.92 -33.91
CA THR A 169 -9.07 -3.44 -34.97
C THR A 169 -9.08 -4.37 -36.20
N GLY A 170 -9.74 -5.53 -36.13
CA GLY A 170 -10.01 -6.41 -37.26
C GLY A 170 -11.13 -7.41 -36.98
N ALA A 171 -11.72 -7.99 -38.02
CA ALA A 171 -12.63 -9.12 -37.86
C ALA A 171 -11.85 -10.32 -37.28
N GLY A 172 -12.19 -10.75 -36.06
CA GLY A 172 -11.62 -11.94 -35.42
C GLY A 172 -10.52 -11.72 -34.37
N THR A 173 -10.25 -10.48 -33.93
CA THR A 173 -9.40 -10.25 -32.75
C THR A 173 -10.18 -10.51 -31.46
N PRO A 174 -9.66 -11.34 -30.53
CA PRO A 174 -10.33 -11.60 -29.26
C PRO A 174 -10.33 -10.33 -28.38
N PRO A 175 -11.32 -10.18 -27.48
CA PRO A 175 -11.34 -9.13 -26.47
C PRO A 175 -10.03 -9.02 -25.69
N VAL A 176 -9.66 -7.80 -25.31
CA VAL A 176 -8.50 -7.55 -24.46
C VAL A 176 -8.95 -7.45 -23.01
N VAL A 177 -8.21 -8.09 -22.11
CA VAL A 177 -8.36 -7.96 -20.66
C VAL A 177 -7.15 -7.19 -20.15
N HIS A 178 -7.36 -6.08 -19.46
CA HIS A 178 -6.28 -5.31 -18.84
C HIS A 178 -5.69 -6.04 -17.63
N GLY A 179 -6.55 -6.58 -16.77
CA GLY A 179 -6.17 -7.46 -15.65
C GLY A 179 -5.54 -6.76 -14.44
N ASP A 180 -5.44 -5.43 -14.41
CA ASP A 180 -4.88 -4.67 -13.27
C ASP A 180 -5.46 -3.24 -13.19
N ILE A 181 -6.78 -3.10 -13.32
CA ILE A 181 -7.44 -1.79 -13.18
C ILE A 181 -7.49 -1.43 -11.69
N LYS A 182 -6.75 -0.37 -11.32
CA LYS A 182 -6.63 0.15 -9.95
C LYS A 182 -6.33 1.66 -9.96
N PRO A 183 -6.50 2.38 -8.83
CA PRO A 183 -6.25 3.82 -8.76
C PRO A 183 -4.84 4.27 -9.22
N SER A 184 -3.79 3.49 -8.97
CA SER A 184 -2.43 3.83 -9.41
C SER A 184 -2.20 3.68 -10.93
N ASN A 185 -3.05 2.92 -11.61
CA ASN A 185 -3.03 2.72 -13.07
C ASN A 185 -4.01 3.64 -13.82
N LEU A 186 -4.63 4.60 -13.11
CA LEU A 186 -5.53 5.60 -13.69
C LEU A 186 -4.95 7.00 -13.43
N VAL A 187 -4.43 7.63 -14.47
CA VAL A 187 -3.96 9.03 -14.42
C VAL A 187 -5.14 9.96 -14.58
N PHE A 188 -5.27 10.94 -13.71
CA PHE A 188 -6.40 11.85 -13.63
C PHE A 188 -5.97 13.29 -13.93
N ASP A 189 -6.53 13.83 -15.02
CA ASP A 189 -6.48 15.24 -15.36
C ASP A 189 -7.58 15.97 -14.58
N VAL A 190 -7.18 16.74 -13.55
CA VAL A 190 -8.10 17.47 -12.69
C VAL A 190 -8.84 18.57 -13.45
N GLU A 191 -8.22 19.19 -14.46
CA GLU A 191 -8.83 20.31 -15.20
C GLU A 191 -9.95 19.81 -16.13
N ARG A 192 -9.72 18.66 -16.79
CA ARG A 192 -10.70 18.04 -17.69
C ARG A 192 -11.63 17.05 -16.98
N GLU A 193 -11.27 16.66 -15.76
CA GLU A 193 -11.84 15.54 -15.01
C GLU A 193 -11.88 14.26 -15.84
N GLN A 194 -10.79 13.98 -16.55
CA GLN A 194 -10.64 12.82 -17.41
C GLN A 194 -9.62 11.84 -16.83
N VAL A 195 -9.93 10.54 -16.95
CA VAL A 195 -8.99 9.48 -16.59
C VAL A 195 -8.31 8.93 -17.83
N ALA A 196 -7.07 8.48 -17.66
CA ALA A 196 -6.34 7.71 -18.66
C ALA A 196 -5.87 6.40 -18.04
N LEU A 197 -6.20 5.27 -18.68
CA LEU A 197 -5.78 3.95 -18.25
C LEU A 197 -4.38 3.63 -18.79
N ILE A 198 -3.46 3.31 -17.87
CA ILE A 198 -2.05 3.03 -18.14
C ILE A 198 -1.63 1.68 -17.56
N ASP A 199 -0.39 1.27 -17.86
CA ASP A 199 0.26 0.04 -17.39
C ASP A 199 -0.41 -1.26 -17.89
N TRP A 200 0.06 -1.72 -19.04
CA TRP A 200 -0.49 -2.89 -19.74
C TRP A 200 0.26 -4.18 -19.39
N GLY A 201 1.11 -4.16 -18.35
CA GLY A 201 1.98 -5.29 -17.99
C GLY A 201 1.23 -6.58 -17.60
N SER A 202 -0.03 -6.47 -17.17
CA SER A 202 -0.89 -7.62 -16.82
C SER A 202 -1.89 -8.00 -17.93
N SER A 203 -1.88 -7.27 -19.04
CA SER A 203 -2.89 -7.43 -20.08
C SER A 203 -2.69 -8.68 -20.93
N VAL A 204 -3.80 -9.29 -21.34
CA VAL A 204 -3.85 -10.51 -22.15
C VAL A 204 -5.07 -10.49 -23.06
N PHE A 205 -5.06 -11.31 -24.10
CA PHE A 205 -6.29 -11.63 -24.82
C PHE A 205 -7.18 -12.55 -23.98
N ALA A 206 -8.47 -12.26 -23.96
CA ALA A 206 -9.45 -13.07 -23.27
C ALA A 206 -9.50 -14.49 -23.87
N GLN A 207 -9.56 -15.50 -23.00
CA GLN A 207 -9.85 -16.89 -23.37
C GLN A 207 -11.36 -17.15 -23.39
N LEU A 208 -12.09 -16.48 -22.52
CA LEU A 208 -13.54 -16.56 -22.37
C LEU A 208 -14.22 -15.22 -22.68
N ASP A 209 -15.43 -15.27 -23.20
CA ASP A 209 -16.29 -14.11 -23.39
C ASP A 209 -16.95 -13.65 -22.06
N GLU A 210 -17.85 -12.67 -22.13
CA GLU A 210 -18.63 -12.18 -20.98
C GLU A 210 -19.64 -13.20 -20.42
N HIS A 211 -19.95 -14.25 -21.17
CA HIS A 211 -20.84 -15.35 -20.78
C HIS A 211 -20.06 -16.60 -20.35
N GLN A 212 -18.75 -16.46 -20.12
CA GLN A 212 -17.82 -17.52 -19.74
C GLN A 212 -17.73 -18.67 -20.76
N GLN A 213 -17.99 -18.38 -22.03
CA GLN A 213 -17.81 -19.31 -23.15
C GLN A 213 -16.46 -19.09 -23.82
N PHE A 214 -15.84 -20.14 -24.34
CA PHE A 214 -14.58 -20.01 -25.08
C PHE A 214 -14.75 -19.15 -26.34
N ILE A 215 -13.86 -18.18 -26.53
CA ILE A 215 -13.87 -17.28 -27.70
C ILE A 215 -13.45 -18.01 -28.99
N THR A 216 -12.56 -19.01 -28.89
CA THR A 216 -12.18 -19.82 -30.06
C THR A 216 -13.28 -20.82 -30.40
N THR A 217 -13.66 -20.85 -31.68
CA THR A 217 -14.66 -21.79 -32.23
C THR A 217 -14.04 -23.03 -32.88
N ASN A 218 -12.70 -23.12 -32.96
CA ASN A 218 -12.04 -24.28 -33.57
C ASN A 218 -11.89 -25.43 -32.57
N VAL A 219 -12.65 -26.52 -32.81
CA VAL A 219 -12.67 -27.73 -31.98
C VAL A 219 -11.28 -28.32 -31.76
N MET A 220 -10.38 -28.29 -32.75
CA MET A 220 -9.01 -28.79 -32.59
C MET A 220 -8.17 -27.94 -31.62
N GLN A 221 -8.39 -26.63 -31.57
CA GLN A 221 -7.71 -25.75 -30.62
C GLN A 221 -8.25 -25.94 -29.20
N LEU A 222 -9.57 -26.08 -29.04
CA LEU A 222 -10.20 -26.36 -27.74
C LEU A 222 -9.70 -27.67 -27.08
N MET A 223 -9.22 -28.62 -27.90
CA MET A 223 -8.61 -29.88 -27.43
C MET A 223 -7.10 -29.80 -27.17
N SER A 224 -6.49 -28.63 -27.29
CA SER A 224 -5.09 -28.43 -26.91
C SER A 224 -4.95 -28.10 -25.43
N ASP A 225 -4.01 -28.74 -24.73
CA ASP A 225 -3.73 -28.50 -23.30
C ASP A 225 -3.40 -27.02 -23.01
N ASN A 226 -2.84 -26.31 -24.00
CA ASN A 226 -2.49 -24.88 -23.87
C ASN A 226 -3.71 -23.96 -23.72
N LEU A 227 -4.88 -24.33 -24.26
CA LEU A 227 -6.10 -23.51 -24.16
C LEU A 227 -6.83 -23.70 -22.83
N GLN A 228 -6.58 -24.81 -22.14
CA GLN A 228 -7.09 -25.07 -20.79
C GLN A 228 -6.19 -24.51 -19.70
N GLN A 229 -4.95 -24.13 -20.03
CA GLN A 229 -4.08 -23.39 -19.12
C GLN A 229 -4.46 -21.90 -19.13
N THR A 230 -4.54 -21.31 -17.95
CA THR A 230 -4.81 -19.89 -17.81
C THR A 230 -3.65 -19.07 -18.39
N ASN A 231 -3.98 -18.09 -19.22
CA ASN A 231 -3.05 -17.04 -19.60
C ASN A 231 -3.10 -15.85 -18.64
N ALA A 232 -4.02 -15.84 -17.66
CA ALA A 232 -4.25 -14.70 -16.79
C ALA A 232 -3.00 -14.38 -15.96
N ARG A 233 -2.59 -13.11 -16.00
CA ARG A 233 -1.54 -12.58 -15.14
C ARG A 233 -2.15 -12.13 -13.82
N LEU A 234 -1.39 -12.26 -12.75
CA LEU A 234 -1.83 -11.81 -11.43
C LEU A 234 -1.67 -10.28 -11.36
N GLY A 235 -2.80 -9.57 -11.29
CA GLY A 235 -2.83 -8.15 -10.97
C GLY A 235 -2.73 -7.89 -9.47
N ASP A 236 -3.03 -6.67 -9.06
CA ASP A 236 -3.00 -6.24 -7.67
C ASP A 236 -4.07 -6.95 -6.83
N VAL A 237 -3.63 -7.74 -5.85
CA VAL A 237 -4.49 -8.58 -5.00
C VAL A 237 -5.56 -7.79 -4.25
N TYR A 238 -5.38 -6.48 -4.05
CA TYR A 238 -6.35 -5.61 -3.38
C TYR A 238 -7.51 -5.16 -4.28
N PHE A 239 -7.38 -5.34 -5.61
CA PHE A 239 -8.33 -4.85 -6.61
C PHE A 239 -8.89 -5.96 -7.50
N ILE A 240 -8.11 -6.99 -7.82
CA ILE A 240 -8.59 -8.12 -8.63
C ILE A 240 -9.64 -8.95 -7.87
N GLY A 241 -10.56 -9.60 -8.60
CA GLY A 241 -11.53 -10.52 -8.01
C GLY A 241 -11.01 -11.95 -7.88
N GLU A 242 -11.87 -12.81 -7.31
CA GLU A 242 -11.48 -14.16 -6.88
C GLU A 242 -11.10 -15.08 -8.04
N GLU A 243 -11.77 -14.95 -9.18
CA GLU A 243 -11.52 -15.78 -10.37
C GLU A 243 -10.08 -15.57 -10.87
N GLN A 244 -9.65 -14.31 -11.02
CA GLN A 244 -8.28 -13.98 -11.41
C GLN A 244 -7.26 -14.39 -10.33
N LEU A 245 -7.57 -14.15 -9.05
CA LEU A 245 -6.71 -14.54 -7.93
C LEU A 245 -6.47 -16.06 -7.91
N ASN A 246 -7.49 -16.84 -8.24
CA ASN A 246 -7.46 -18.31 -8.28
C ASN A 246 -6.89 -18.87 -9.59
N GLY A 247 -6.52 -18.01 -10.55
CA GLY A 247 -5.95 -18.44 -11.83
C GLY A 247 -6.97 -19.05 -12.79
N ALA A 248 -8.22 -18.56 -12.76
CA ALA A 248 -9.22 -18.89 -13.79
C ALA A 248 -8.77 -18.38 -15.17
N LEU A 249 -9.40 -18.89 -16.23
CA LEU A 249 -9.17 -18.42 -17.59
C LEU A 249 -9.56 -16.94 -17.71
N SER A 250 -8.79 -16.17 -18.49
CA SER A 250 -9.04 -14.74 -18.64
C SER A 250 -10.38 -14.45 -19.31
N SER A 251 -11.11 -13.47 -18.76
CA SER A 251 -12.40 -13.00 -19.25
C SER A 251 -12.52 -11.48 -19.05
N PRO A 252 -13.30 -10.75 -19.89
CA PRO A 252 -13.62 -9.34 -19.67
C PRO A 252 -14.28 -9.04 -18.31
N ARG A 253 -14.75 -10.05 -17.59
CA ARG A 253 -15.29 -9.93 -16.22
C ARG A 253 -14.23 -9.57 -15.19
N PHE A 254 -12.94 -9.87 -15.42
CA PHE A 254 -11.86 -9.49 -14.52
C PHE A 254 -11.74 -7.96 -14.41
N ASP A 255 -11.85 -7.27 -15.54
CA ASP A 255 -11.77 -5.81 -15.57
C ASP A 255 -13.01 -5.14 -14.94
N GLU A 256 -14.20 -5.77 -14.98
CA GLU A 256 -15.36 -5.28 -14.23
C GLU A 256 -15.10 -5.28 -12.72
N GLN A 257 -14.46 -6.33 -12.21
CA GLN A 257 -14.09 -6.45 -10.80
C GLN A 257 -13.05 -5.40 -10.42
N GLY A 258 -12.03 -5.19 -11.25
CA GLY A 258 -11.03 -4.12 -11.06
C GLY A 258 -11.66 -2.72 -11.05
N VAL A 259 -12.59 -2.44 -11.97
CA VAL A 259 -13.36 -1.18 -11.99
C VAL A 259 -14.20 -1.02 -10.73
N ALA A 260 -14.93 -2.04 -10.30
CA ALA A 260 -15.74 -1.98 -9.08
C ALA A 260 -14.87 -1.73 -7.84
N ALA A 261 -13.76 -2.45 -7.70
CA ALA A 261 -12.81 -2.27 -6.63
C ALA A 261 -12.21 -0.85 -6.61
N THR A 262 -11.86 -0.33 -7.79
CA THR A 262 -11.33 1.02 -7.97
C THR A 262 -12.33 2.09 -7.57
N LEU A 263 -13.56 2.02 -8.09
CA LEU A 263 -14.61 2.99 -7.79
C LEU A 263 -14.97 2.99 -6.31
N TYR A 264 -15.03 1.81 -5.69
CA TYR A 264 -15.24 1.67 -4.26
C TYR A 264 -14.09 2.26 -3.44
N ALA A 265 -12.84 1.97 -3.79
CA ALA A 265 -11.67 2.50 -3.09
C ALA A 265 -11.66 4.04 -3.12
N LEU A 266 -11.97 4.65 -4.27
CA LEU A 266 -12.04 6.11 -4.44
C LEU A 266 -13.21 6.73 -3.66
N ALA A 267 -14.40 6.12 -3.71
CA ALA A 267 -15.59 6.61 -3.01
C ALA A 267 -15.46 6.47 -1.48
N SER A 268 -14.82 5.41 -1.01
CA SER A 268 -14.63 5.14 0.42
C SER A 268 -13.37 5.82 0.98
N GLY A 269 -12.38 6.15 0.16
CA GLY A 269 -11.07 6.64 0.60
C GLY A 269 -10.20 5.52 1.17
N GLN A 270 -10.35 4.29 0.68
CA GLN A 270 -9.59 3.11 1.06
C GLN A 270 -8.56 2.74 -0.03
N SER A 271 -7.71 1.76 0.26
CA SER A 271 -6.71 1.23 -0.69
C SER A 271 -7.06 -0.16 -1.22
N CYS A 272 -8.28 -0.67 -0.99
CA CYS A 272 -8.70 -2.00 -1.44
C CYS A 272 -10.22 -2.14 -1.49
N ARG A 273 -10.71 -3.25 -2.05
CA ARG A 273 -12.14 -3.61 -2.09
C ARG A 273 -12.68 -4.31 -0.85
N PHE A 274 -11.81 -4.88 -0.01
CA PHE A 274 -12.24 -5.85 1.00
C PHE A 274 -13.11 -5.25 2.12
N GLY A 275 -13.12 -3.92 2.26
CA GLY A 275 -13.90 -3.21 3.28
C GLY A 275 -15.40 -3.12 2.98
N ALA A 276 -15.85 -3.56 1.79
CA ALA A 276 -17.21 -3.32 1.31
C ALA A 276 -18.31 -3.95 2.18
N ARG A 277 -18.01 -4.95 3.02
CA ARG A 277 -19.00 -5.47 3.99
C ARG A 277 -19.22 -4.51 5.17
N ALA A 278 -18.14 -3.99 5.73
CA ALA A 278 -18.18 -3.10 6.88
C ALA A 278 -18.51 -1.65 6.51
N ILE A 279 -18.10 -1.21 5.32
CA ILE A 279 -18.39 0.10 4.76
C ILE A 279 -18.99 -0.10 3.36
N PRO A 280 -20.27 -0.49 3.23
CA PRO A 280 -20.86 -0.77 1.92
C PRO A 280 -21.03 0.49 1.09
N ALA A 281 -21.11 0.36 -0.23
CA ALA A 281 -21.24 1.49 -1.15
C ALA A 281 -22.50 2.31 -0.87
N VAL A 282 -23.58 1.68 -0.37
CA VAL A 282 -24.79 2.37 0.12
C VAL A 282 -24.55 3.31 1.32
N SER A 283 -23.40 3.25 2.00
CA SER A 283 -23.01 4.14 3.10
C SER A 283 -22.15 5.34 2.66
N LEU A 284 -21.76 5.41 1.38
CA LEU A 284 -20.73 6.34 0.90
C LEU A 284 -21.26 7.69 0.39
N GLY A 285 -22.56 7.97 0.52
CA GLY A 285 -23.17 9.19 -0.02
C GLY A 285 -23.35 9.16 -1.54
N LEU A 286 -23.27 7.99 -2.16
CA LEU A 286 -23.47 7.80 -3.60
C LEU A 286 -24.96 7.85 -3.98
N PRO A 287 -25.32 8.14 -5.25
CA PRO A 287 -26.69 8.01 -5.73
C PRO A 287 -27.21 6.58 -5.48
N ARG A 288 -28.45 6.44 -5.00
CA ARG A 288 -28.99 5.16 -4.55
C ARG A 288 -28.87 4.03 -5.57
N GLU A 289 -29.15 4.33 -6.83
CA GLU A 289 -29.03 3.37 -7.93
C GLU A 289 -27.56 2.93 -8.12
N PHE A 290 -26.64 3.89 -8.21
CA PHE A 290 -25.22 3.64 -8.42
C PHE A 290 -24.56 2.92 -7.23
N ALA A 291 -24.97 3.27 -6.00
CA ALA A 291 -24.47 2.63 -4.79
C ALA A 291 -24.80 1.13 -4.75
N ARG A 292 -26.06 0.78 -5.02
CA ARG A 292 -26.51 -0.63 -5.08
C ARG A 292 -25.87 -1.40 -6.22
N LEU A 293 -25.69 -0.73 -7.37
CA LEU A 293 -24.97 -1.29 -8.50
C LEU A 293 -23.53 -1.66 -8.10
N LEU A 294 -22.82 -0.74 -7.44
CA LEU A 294 -21.44 -0.96 -7.00
C LEU A 294 -21.33 -2.08 -5.96
N ASP A 295 -22.24 -2.14 -4.98
CA ASP A 295 -22.32 -3.26 -4.04
C ASP A 295 -22.61 -4.59 -4.76
N GLY A 296 -23.47 -4.58 -5.78
CA GLY A 296 -23.74 -5.75 -6.61
C GLY A 296 -22.50 -6.24 -7.37
N MET A 297 -21.70 -5.33 -7.93
CA MET A 297 -20.44 -5.68 -8.62
C MET A 297 -19.36 -6.21 -7.67
N LEU A 298 -19.43 -5.86 -6.38
CA LEU A 298 -18.53 -6.36 -5.32
C LEU A 298 -19.07 -7.57 -4.56
N ALA A 299 -20.26 -8.05 -4.93
CA ALA A 299 -20.91 -9.16 -4.25
C ALA A 299 -20.07 -10.46 -4.36
N GLY A 300 -20.09 -11.24 -3.28
CA GLY A 300 -19.50 -12.59 -3.27
C GLY A 300 -20.20 -13.53 -4.25
N ASP A 301 -21.54 -13.41 -4.39
CA ASP A 301 -22.32 -14.20 -5.34
C ASP A 301 -21.91 -13.90 -6.80
N PRO A 302 -21.38 -14.89 -7.55
CA PRO A 302 -20.99 -14.71 -8.94
C PRO A 302 -22.11 -14.27 -9.86
N GLN A 303 -23.34 -14.76 -9.65
CA GLN A 303 -24.44 -14.47 -10.54
C GLN A 303 -24.90 -13.01 -10.39
N LEU A 304 -25.10 -12.55 -9.16
CA LEU A 304 -25.40 -11.14 -8.88
C LEU A 304 -24.32 -10.20 -9.43
N ARG A 305 -23.05 -10.58 -9.27
CA ARG A 305 -21.91 -9.80 -9.76
C ARG A 305 -21.91 -9.65 -11.27
N MET A 306 -22.15 -10.73 -12.02
CA MET A 306 -22.26 -10.68 -13.49
C MET A 306 -23.44 -9.81 -13.93
N GLN A 307 -24.60 -9.95 -13.30
CA GLN A 307 -25.79 -9.14 -13.61
C GLN A 307 -25.54 -7.65 -13.34
N ALA A 308 -24.84 -7.33 -12.25
CA ALA A 308 -24.44 -5.96 -11.93
C ALA A 308 -23.42 -5.41 -12.94
N GLY A 309 -22.45 -6.21 -13.38
CA GLY A 309 -21.51 -5.84 -14.45
C GLY A 309 -22.21 -5.53 -15.77
N ASP A 310 -23.17 -6.37 -16.17
CA ASP A 310 -24.00 -6.13 -17.37
C ASP A 310 -24.83 -4.86 -17.25
N TYR A 311 -25.43 -4.64 -16.08
CA TYR A 311 -26.19 -3.43 -15.77
C TYR A 311 -25.29 -2.18 -15.84
N PHE A 312 -24.08 -2.26 -15.28
CA PHE A 312 -23.10 -1.17 -15.31
C PHE A 312 -22.81 -0.74 -16.75
N LEU A 313 -22.40 -1.67 -17.61
CA LEU A 313 -22.07 -1.31 -18.99
C LEU A 313 -23.28 -0.78 -19.77
N ARG A 314 -24.48 -1.32 -19.53
CA ARG A 314 -25.70 -0.87 -20.21
C ARG A 314 -26.14 0.53 -19.75
N GLU A 315 -26.18 0.78 -18.45
CA GLU A 315 -26.88 1.92 -17.86
C GLU A 315 -25.98 3.10 -17.48
N MET A 316 -24.66 2.93 -17.39
CA MET A 316 -23.77 4.02 -16.95
C MET A 316 -23.89 5.30 -17.78
N GLY A 317 -24.13 5.19 -19.09
CA GLY A 317 -24.35 6.35 -19.95
C GLY A 317 -25.61 7.17 -19.59
N ARG A 318 -26.62 6.54 -18.97
CA ARG A 318 -27.79 7.23 -18.40
C ARG A 318 -27.48 7.76 -17.00
N ILE A 319 -26.87 6.94 -16.14
CA ILE A 319 -26.52 7.34 -14.76
C ILE A 319 -25.61 8.57 -14.76
N ALA A 320 -24.68 8.67 -15.71
CA ALA A 320 -23.79 9.81 -15.86
C ALA A 320 -24.50 11.14 -16.19
N ARG A 321 -25.76 11.10 -16.63
CA ARG A 321 -26.57 12.29 -16.94
C ARG A 321 -27.36 12.80 -15.72
N LEU A 322 -27.22 12.16 -14.56
CA LEU A 322 -27.82 12.66 -13.32
C LEU A 322 -27.26 14.05 -12.99
N VAL A 323 -28.15 14.96 -12.61
CA VAL A 323 -27.77 16.30 -12.17
C VAL A 323 -27.26 16.21 -10.73
N MET A 324 -25.94 16.21 -10.57
CA MET A 324 -25.26 16.12 -9.29
C MET A 324 -24.41 17.38 -9.09
N PRO A 325 -24.96 18.47 -8.51
CA PRO A 325 -24.14 19.62 -8.15
C PRO A 325 -23.06 19.20 -7.15
N GLU A 326 -21.90 19.87 -7.16
CA GLU A 326 -20.91 19.64 -6.11
C GLU A 326 -21.52 20.12 -4.77
N LEU A 327 -21.60 19.21 -3.79
CA LEU A 327 -22.08 19.56 -2.45
C LEU A 327 -20.94 20.18 -1.64
N PRO A 328 -21.23 21.12 -0.72
CA PRO A 328 -20.24 21.61 0.23
C PRO A 328 -19.65 20.43 1.00
N LEU A 329 -18.32 20.26 0.93
CA LEU A 329 -17.62 19.25 1.72
C LEU A 329 -17.46 19.80 3.14
N GLU A 330 -18.28 19.33 4.08
CA GLU A 330 -17.98 19.54 5.49
C GLU A 330 -16.68 18.82 5.84
N PRO A 331 -15.74 19.49 6.53
CA PRO A 331 -14.50 18.86 6.93
C PRO A 331 -14.83 17.66 7.84
N PRO A 332 -14.27 16.47 7.57
CA PRO A 332 -14.62 15.29 8.34
C PRO A 332 -14.20 15.48 9.80
N GLN A 333 -15.12 15.17 10.72
CA GLN A 333 -14.80 15.14 12.15
C GLN A 333 -13.95 13.91 12.45
N SER A 334 -12.81 14.12 13.12
CA SER A 334 -11.91 13.03 13.47
C SER A 334 -12.46 12.21 14.64
N LEU A 335 -12.50 10.89 14.50
CA LEU A 335 -12.87 9.97 15.59
C LEU A 335 -11.74 9.81 16.62
N LEU A 336 -10.49 9.99 16.19
CA LEU A 336 -9.29 9.91 17.04
C LEU A 336 -8.54 11.24 17.06
N PRO A 337 -7.75 11.54 18.12
CA PRO A 337 -6.93 12.75 18.16
C PRO A 337 -5.83 12.71 17.08
N VAL A 338 -5.70 13.82 16.34
CA VAL A 338 -4.64 14.03 15.35
C VAL A 338 -3.97 15.37 15.65
N TRP A 339 -2.67 15.32 15.92
CA TRP A 339 -1.87 16.52 16.12
C TRP A 339 -1.20 16.89 14.80
N VAL A 340 -1.34 18.14 14.37
CA VAL A 340 -0.74 18.63 13.12
C VAL A 340 0.42 19.54 13.45
N ARG A 341 1.60 19.24 12.89
CA ARG A 341 2.83 20.01 13.12
C ARG A 341 3.63 20.12 11.83
N PRO A 342 3.70 21.29 11.18
CA PRO A 342 4.50 21.42 9.97
C PRO A 342 5.96 21.03 10.27
N ALA A 343 6.47 20.01 9.58
CA ALA A 343 7.88 19.65 9.71
C ALA A 343 8.75 20.59 8.85
N THR A 344 9.95 20.88 9.34
CA THR A 344 10.97 21.63 8.58
C THR A 344 11.69 20.77 7.55
N ARG A 345 11.58 19.43 7.67
CA ARG A 345 12.13 18.43 6.76
C ARG A 345 11.02 17.47 6.34
N GLU A 346 11.11 16.97 5.12
CA GLU A 346 10.20 15.94 4.61
C GLU A 346 10.34 14.66 5.44
N ILE A 347 9.20 14.08 5.83
CA ILE A 347 9.06 12.86 6.63
C ILE A 347 8.77 11.69 5.69
N ASP A 348 9.50 10.60 5.84
CA ASP A 348 9.27 9.36 5.11
C ASP A 348 8.81 8.30 6.09
N THR A 349 7.51 8.02 6.14
CA THR A 349 6.93 7.20 7.20
C THR A 349 7.08 5.71 6.91
N VAL A 350 7.61 4.97 7.88
CA VAL A 350 7.65 3.50 7.86
C VAL A 350 6.68 2.98 8.89
N VAL A 351 5.80 2.08 8.46
CA VAL A 351 4.82 1.47 9.34
C VAL A 351 5.35 0.18 9.87
N TYR A 352 5.17 0.07 11.16
CA TYR A 352 5.61 -1.01 11.97
C TYR A 352 4.33 -1.64 12.61
N THR A 353 3.96 -2.91 12.38
CA THR A 353 2.72 -3.55 12.91
C THR A 353 2.89 -4.97 13.50
N SER A 354 2.15 -5.32 14.56
CA SER A 354 2.08 -6.67 15.18
C SER A 354 1.20 -7.67 14.39
N ARG A 355 1.53 -7.89 13.11
CA ARG A 355 0.66 -8.58 12.13
C ARG A 355 0.48 -10.07 12.37
N LYS A 356 1.51 -10.82 12.76
CA LYS A 356 1.40 -12.29 12.89
C LYS A 356 0.66 -12.70 14.16
N SER A 357 0.81 -11.99 15.28
CA SER A 357 0.06 -12.21 16.52
C SER A 357 -1.42 -11.94 16.28
N PHE A 358 -1.74 -10.85 15.58
CA PHE A 358 -3.09 -10.57 15.09
C PHE A 358 -3.65 -11.69 14.18
N LEU A 359 -2.78 -12.42 13.47
CA LEU A 359 -3.20 -13.51 12.57
C LEU A 359 -3.30 -14.87 13.27
N ARG A 360 -2.36 -15.24 14.15
CA ARG A 360 -2.35 -16.52 14.86
C ARG A 360 -3.60 -16.69 15.73
N GLU A 361 -4.00 -15.62 16.43
CA GLU A 361 -5.26 -15.60 17.19
C GLU A 361 -6.50 -15.81 16.31
N ALA A 362 -6.45 -15.40 15.03
CA ALA A 362 -7.55 -15.59 14.08
C ALA A 362 -7.66 -17.05 13.59
N PHE A 363 -6.52 -17.74 13.46
CA PHE A 363 -6.46 -19.12 12.98
C PHE A 363 -6.67 -20.16 14.09
N GLU A 364 -6.39 -19.83 15.35
CA GLU A 364 -6.65 -20.72 16.50
C GLU A 364 -8.15 -20.86 16.83
N ALA A 365 -9.00 -20.00 16.26
CA ALA A 365 -10.46 -20.05 16.41
C ALA A 365 -11.18 -20.97 15.39
N ASP A 366 -10.50 -21.40 14.32
CA ASP A 366 -11.06 -22.35 13.33
C ASP A 366 -10.53 -23.77 13.61
N GLU A 367 -11.41 -24.67 14.08
CA GLU A 367 -11.12 -26.03 14.59
C GLU A 367 -10.56 -27.06 13.56
N THR A 368 -9.91 -26.64 12.48
CA THR A 368 -9.32 -27.57 11.49
C THR A 368 -7.85 -27.26 11.21
N GLY A 369 -7.05 -27.43 12.26
CA GLY A 369 -5.61 -27.15 12.28
C GLY A 369 -4.73 -28.09 11.46
N GLU A 370 -4.89 -28.14 10.14
CA GLU A 370 -3.88 -28.73 9.26
C GLU A 370 -3.65 -27.85 8.01
N HIS A 371 -2.38 -27.55 7.73
CA HIS A 371 -1.81 -27.01 6.46
C HIS A 371 -1.46 -25.50 6.36
N ALA A 372 -0.68 -24.92 7.28
CA ALA A 372 -0.05 -23.60 7.03
C ALA A 372 1.44 -23.47 7.45
N GLY A 373 2.10 -24.56 7.84
CA GLY A 373 3.43 -24.48 8.49
C GLY A 373 4.65 -24.25 7.59
N ASN A 374 4.58 -24.47 6.28
CA ASN A 374 5.81 -24.70 5.47
C ASN A 374 5.97 -23.86 4.20
N ALA A 375 5.29 -22.71 4.05
CA ALA A 375 5.37 -21.90 2.82
C ALA A 375 6.12 -20.56 2.94
N LEU A 376 6.80 -20.31 4.07
CA LEU A 376 7.28 -18.97 4.45
C LEU A 376 8.80 -18.73 4.24
N ASP A 377 9.57 -19.73 3.79
CA ASP A 377 11.03 -19.73 3.95
C ASP A 377 11.86 -19.34 2.70
N ALA A 378 11.26 -18.83 1.62
CA ALA A 378 12.06 -18.33 0.49
C ALA A 378 11.31 -17.28 -0.34
N VAL A 379 11.64 -16.01 -0.16
CA VAL A 379 11.10 -14.92 -1.00
C VAL A 379 12.20 -13.93 -1.35
N ASN A 380 12.72 -14.06 -2.58
CA ASN A 380 13.34 -12.94 -3.31
C ASN A 380 12.24 -11.98 -3.81
N ASP A 381 12.58 -10.74 -4.18
CA ASP A 381 11.67 -9.68 -4.65
C ASP A 381 10.63 -10.08 -5.72
N VAL A 382 10.82 -11.20 -6.44
CA VAL A 382 9.90 -11.74 -7.47
C VAL A 382 8.82 -12.69 -6.87
N GLN A 383 8.89 -12.99 -5.57
CA GLN A 383 8.00 -13.92 -4.87
C GLN A 383 7.04 -13.22 -3.89
N LEU A 384 7.08 -11.88 -3.78
CA LEU A 384 6.22 -11.10 -2.87
C LEU A 384 4.73 -11.36 -3.15
N ASP A 385 4.33 -11.46 -4.42
CA ASP A 385 2.94 -11.72 -4.82
C ASP A 385 2.45 -13.10 -4.39
N ARG A 386 3.35 -14.10 -4.37
CA ARG A 386 3.05 -15.47 -3.90
C ARG A 386 2.93 -15.50 -2.38
N TYR A 387 3.77 -14.72 -1.70
CA TYR A 387 3.69 -14.51 -0.26
C TYR A 387 2.37 -13.83 0.13
N TYR A 388 2.02 -12.70 -0.51
CA TYR A 388 0.76 -12.00 -0.26
C TYR A 388 -0.46 -12.87 -0.61
N LYS A 389 -0.41 -13.68 -1.67
CA LYS A 389 -1.49 -14.62 -2.01
C LYS A 389 -1.71 -15.67 -0.91
N ASN A 390 -0.65 -16.30 -0.42
CA ASN A 390 -0.75 -17.28 0.68
C ASN A 390 -1.12 -16.61 2.02
N PHE A 391 -0.65 -15.38 2.24
CA PHE A 391 -0.93 -14.56 3.43
C PHE A 391 -2.39 -14.08 3.52
N MET A 392 -3.00 -13.80 2.37
CA MET A 392 -4.40 -13.40 2.27
C MET A 392 -5.36 -14.60 2.26
N GLN A 393 -4.87 -15.82 2.06
CA GLN A 393 -5.70 -17.02 2.13
C GLN A 393 -6.04 -17.34 3.60
N GLY A 394 -7.33 -17.54 3.89
CA GLY A 394 -7.85 -17.83 5.25
C GLY A 394 -8.24 -16.60 6.08
N MET A 395 -7.85 -15.38 5.70
CA MET A 395 -8.27 -14.16 6.41
C MET A 395 -9.60 -13.62 5.89
N GLY A 396 -10.48 -13.21 6.81
CA GLY A 396 -11.74 -12.52 6.50
C GLY A 396 -11.52 -11.19 5.75
N GLY A 397 -12.52 -10.78 4.95
CA GLY A 397 -12.42 -9.55 4.15
C GLY A 397 -12.24 -8.28 4.97
N THR A 398 -12.84 -8.21 6.17
CA THR A 398 -12.80 -6.99 6.99
C THR A 398 -11.43 -6.80 7.63
N GLU A 399 -10.78 -7.89 8.04
CA GLU A 399 -9.42 -7.92 8.57
C GLU A 399 -8.41 -7.51 7.50
N LYS A 400 -8.56 -8.02 6.27
CA LYS A 400 -7.75 -7.60 5.12
C LYS A 400 -7.85 -6.10 4.87
N ALA A 401 -9.08 -5.58 4.92
CA ALA A 401 -9.35 -4.16 4.75
C ALA A 401 -8.75 -3.33 5.88
N PHE A 402 -8.84 -3.80 7.13
CA PHE A 402 -8.27 -3.13 8.29
C PHE A 402 -6.75 -3.03 8.18
N LEU A 403 -6.06 -4.13 7.81
CA LEU A 403 -4.61 -4.11 7.57
C LEU A 403 -4.26 -3.11 6.47
N ALA A 404 -4.94 -3.16 5.32
CA ALA A 404 -4.72 -2.21 4.23
C ALA A 404 -5.01 -0.75 4.63
N ALA A 405 -5.94 -0.51 5.55
CA ALA A 405 -6.22 0.83 6.09
C ALA A 405 -5.09 1.33 6.99
N VAL A 406 -4.48 0.45 7.81
CA VAL A 406 -3.28 0.78 8.60
C VAL A 406 -2.10 1.06 7.69
N SER A 407 -1.89 0.24 6.65
CA SER A 407 -0.89 0.46 5.60
C SER A 407 -1.03 1.83 4.95
N ARG A 408 -2.26 2.23 4.65
CA ARG A 408 -2.57 3.53 4.05
C ARG A 408 -2.16 4.70 4.96
N LEU A 409 -2.18 4.54 6.28
CA LEU A 409 -1.70 5.59 7.20
C LEU A 409 -0.21 5.88 6.97
N GLY A 410 0.58 4.85 6.64
CA GLY A 410 2.01 4.96 6.29
C GLY A 410 2.31 5.80 5.06
N LYS A 411 1.32 6.02 4.18
CA LYS A 411 1.48 6.86 2.99
C LYS A 411 1.36 8.36 3.28
N TYR A 412 1.10 8.73 4.54
CA TYR A 412 1.10 10.12 5.00
C TYR A 412 2.38 10.41 5.78
N PRO A 413 2.87 11.67 5.80
CA PRO A 413 4.03 12.08 6.57
C PRO A 413 3.67 12.14 8.07
N ILE A 414 3.60 10.97 8.71
CA ILE A 414 3.14 10.82 10.10
C ILE A 414 4.17 10.11 10.98
N VAL A 415 4.20 10.48 12.24
CA VAL A 415 5.00 9.81 13.27
C VAL A 415 4.13 9.55 14.49
N GLY A 416 4.32 8.39 15.12
CA GLY A 416 3.65 8.03 16.37
C GLY A 416 3.16 6.59 16.38
N GLY A 417 2.09 6.31 17.11
CA GLY A 417 1.64 4.94 17.33
C GLY A 417 0.14 4.81 17.51
N LEU A 418 -0.34 3.58 17.35
CA LEU A 418 -1.71 3.18 17.62
C LEU A 418 -1.75 1.79 18.25
N ALA A 419 -2.66 1.60 19.19
CA ALA A 419 -3.00 0.30 19.77
C ALA A 419 -4.52 0.15 19.79
N ILE A 420 -5.00 -0.99 19.31
CA ILE A 420 -6.42 -1.34 19.28
C ILE A 420 -6.59 -2.65 20.03
N ARG A 421 -7.45 -2.63 21.05
CA ARG A 421 -7.89 -3.83 21.76
C ARG A 421 -9.34 -4.12 21.38
N TRP A 422 -9.62 -5.37 21.01
CA TRP A 422 -10.98 -5.84 20.81
C TRP A 422 -11.46 -6.61 22.04
N GLU A 423 -12.61 -6.19 22.56
CA GLU A 423 -13.27 -6.80 23.70
C GLU A 423 -14.75 -7.08 23.35
N PRO A 424 -15.47 -7.95 24.07
CA PRO A 424 -16.86 -8.29 23.73
C PRO A 424 -17.82 -7.10 23.59
N GLN A 425 -17.56 -6.01 24.33
CA GLN A 425 -18.38 -4.80 24.33
C GLN A 425 -18.03 -3.79 23.22
N GLY A 426 -16.91 -3.97 22.50
CA GLY A 426 -16.45 -3.01 21.51
C GLY A 426 -14.94 -2.98 21.37
N ILE A 427 -14.45 -1.91 20.74
CA ILE A 427 -13.02 -1.68 20.56
C ILE A 427 -12.54 -0.52 21.42
N PHE A 428 -11.32 -0.65 21.93
CA PHE A 428 -10.61 0.39 22.67
C PHE A 428 -9.39 0.81 21.88
N VAL A 429 -9.33 2.10 21.53
CA VAL A 429 -8.31 2.64 20.63
C VAL A 429 -7.48 3.70 21.35
N ASP A 430 -6.18 3.44 21.46
CA ASP A 430 -5.16 4.33 22.00
C ASP A 430 -4.28 4.83 20.85
N THR A 431 -4.10 6.15 20.72
CA THR A 431 -3.31 6.73 19.60
C THR A 431 -2.51 7.95 20.00
N ALA A 432 -1.36 8.10 19.35
CA ALA A 432 -0.58 9.32 19.28
C ALA A 432 -0.16 9.51 17.82
N LEU A 433 -0.84 10.36 17.06
CA LEU A 433 -0.62 10.52 15.63
C LEU A 433 -0.24 11.96 15.31
N HIS A 434 1.02 12.17 14.95
CA HIS A 434 1.57 13.47 14.59
C HIS A 434 1.68 13.57 13.07
N LEU A 435 0.79 14.34 12.44
CA LEU A 435 0.81 14.62 11.01
C LEU A 435 1.69 15.84 10.72
N HIS A 436 2.63 15.66 9.80
CA HIS A 436 3.64 16.66 9.49
C HIS A 436 3.35 17.54 8.27
N ASP A 437 2.19 17.32 7.63
CA ASP A 437 1.68 18.15 6.55
C ASP A 437 0.22 18.58 6.84
N PRO A 438 -0.02 19.87 7.16
CA PRO A 438 -1.37 20.38 7.40
C PRO A 438 -2.31 20.25 6.20
N ALA A 439 -1.81 20.28 4.96
CA ALA A 439 -2.66 20.22 3.76
C ALA A 439 -3.34 18.84 3.62
N LEU A 440 -2.73 17.79 4.16
CA LEU A 440 -3.24 16.42 4.12
C LEU A 440 -4.19 16.08 5.26
N LYS A 441 -4.45 17.01 6.20
CA LYS A 441 -5.24 16.74 7.41
C LYS A 441 -6.62 16.15 7.10
N ALA A 442 -7.34 16.71 6.14
CA ALA A 442 -8.70 16.25 5.81
C ALA A 442 -8.69 14.80 5.28
N ALA A 443 -7.78 14.50 4.35
CA ALA A 443 -7.59 13.16 3.78
C ALA A 443 -7.14 12.15 4.84
N PHE A 444 -6.23 12.56 5.72
CA PHE A 444 -5.74 11.73 6.81
C PHE A 444 -6.84 11.38 7.83
N VAL A 445 -7.70 12.34 8.17
CA VAL A 445 -8.87 12.09 9.05
C VAL A 445 -9.83 11.08 8.43
N VAL A 446 -10.05 11.14 7.10
CA VAL A 446 -10.83 10.11 6.39
C VAL A 446 -10.20 8.73 6.56
N ALA A 447 -8.88 8.62 6.40
CA ALA A 447 -8.16 7.35 6.53
C ALA A 447 -8.28 6.77 7.96
N ILE A 448 -8.14 7.60 8.99
CA ILE A 448 -8.36 7.21 10.39
C ILE A 448 -9.80 6.74 10.61
N ASN A 449 -10.78 7.51 10.16
CA ASN A 449 -12.18 7.16 10.37
C ASN A 449 -12.55 5.84 9.68
N ASN A 450 -11.97 5.57 8.51
CA ASN A 450 -12.10 4.28 7.83
C ASN A 450 -11.45 3.15 8.63
N MET A 451 -10.23 3.34 9.14
CA MET A 451 -9.54 2.34 9.96
C MET A 451 -10.38 1.99 11.21
N VAL A 452 -10.92 2.99 11.91
CA VAL A 452 -11.80 2.79 13.08
C VAL A 452 -13.08 2.06 12.67
N ALA A 453 -13.73 2.46 11.58
CA ALA A 453 -14.94 1.81 11.09
C ALA A 453 -14.71 0.32 10.75
N LEU A 454 -13.58 -0.02 10.13
CA LEU A 454 -13.20 -1.40 9.84
C LEU A 454 -12.90 -2.18 11.12
N ALA A 455 -12.16 -1.58 12.06
CA ALA A 455 -11.86 -2.21 13.35
C ALA A 455 -13.14 -2.54 14.13
N ARG A 456 -14.14 -1.65 14.13
CA ARG A 456 -15.43 -1.88 14.80
C ARG A 456 -16.22 -3.07 14.23
N ALA A 457 -15.97 -3.41 12.96
CA ALA A 457 -16.62 -4.52 12.27
C ALA A 457 -15.88 -5.85 12.36
N ILE A 458 -14.81 -5.91 13.16
CA ILE A 458 -14.11 -7.15 13.49
C ILE A 458 -14.61 -7.62 14.86
N TYR A 459 -15.14 -8.84 14.92
CA TYR A 459 -15.72 -9.44 16.13
C TYR A 459 -14.81 -10.57 16.62
N ARG A 460 -13.81 -10.22 17.42
CA ARG A 460 -12.88 -11.18 18.05
C ARG A 460 -12.24 -10.56 19.28
N GLN A 461 -11.55 -11.35 20.08
CA GLN A 461 -10.66 -10.83 21.13
C GLN A 461 -9.23 -10.75 20.59
N GLY A 462 -8.48 -9.75 21.01
CA GLY A 462 -7.08 -9.60 20.63
C GLY A 462 -6.60 -8.17 20.67
N VAL A 463 -5.30 -7.98 20.40
CA VAL A 463 -4.65 -6.67 20.39
C VAL A 463 -3.89 -6.48 19.08
N PHE A 464 -4.00 -5.29 18.49
CA PHE A 464 -3.23 -4.87 17.33
C PHE A 464 -2.48 -3.59 17.66
N LYS A 465 -1.19 -3.55 17.34
CA LYS A 465 -0.36 -2.38 17.58
C LYS A 465 0.34 -1.99 16.29
N ALA A 466 0.48 -0.69 16.07
CA ALA A 466 1.34 -0.15 15.03
C ALA A 466 2.15 1.05 15.52
N CYS A 467 3.41 1.10 15.10
CA CYS A 467 4.34 2.20 15.28
C CYS A 467 4.63 2.82 13.91
N LEU A 468 4.79 4.13 13.84
CA LEU A 468 5.04 4.87 12.62
C LEU A 468 6.25 5.76 12.86
N PHE A 469 7.34 5.50 12.15
CA PHE A 469 8.62 6.17 12.32
C PHE A 469 9.01 6.96 11.07
N ASN A 470 9.80 8.02 11.25
CA ASN A 470 10.48 8.65 10.13
C ASN A 470 11.70 7.80 9.73
N ALA A 471 11.65 7.18 8.55
CA ALA A 471 12.71 6.36 7.97
C ALA A 471 14.07 7.08 8.00
N ARG A 472 14.06 8.41 7.80
CA ARG A 472 15.26 9.25 7.70
C ARG A 472 16.05 9.37 9.01
N ASP A 473 15.40 9.11 10.14
CA ASP A 473 16.03 9.16 11.47
C ASP A 473 16.48 7.77 11.95
N THR A 474 16.34 6.74 11.10
CA THR A 474 16.77 5.37 11.40
C THR A 474 18.29 5.31 11.47
N LEU A 475 18.83 4.70 12.52
CA LEU A 475 20.26 4.38 12.59
C LEU A 475 20.51 3.02 11.94
N HIS A 476 21.49 2.97 11.04
CA HIS A 476 21.90 1.77 10.34
C HIS A 476 23.30 1.36 10.78
N LEU A 477 23.45 0.11 11.21
CA LEU A 477 24.73 -0.51 11.48
C LEU A 477 24.90 -1.73 10.58
N GLU A 478 26.09 -1.90 10.02
CA GLU A 478 26.45 -3.01 9.14
C GLU A 478 27.62 -3.79 9.74
N ARG A 479 27.65 -5.10 9.50
CA ARG A 479 28.77 -5.98 9.87
C ARG A 479 29.04 -6.98 8.75
N GLU A 480 30.32 -7.28 8.53
CA GLU A 480 30.73 -8.26 7.50
C GLU A 480 30.46 -9.69 7.96
N ASP A 481 30.72 -9.99 9.23
CA ASP A 481 30.54 -11.31 9.84
C ASP A 481 29.25 -11.34 10.69
N PRO A 482 28.31 -12.28 10.45
CA PRO A 482 27.10 -12.46 11.27
C PRO A 482 27.36 -12.76 12.75
N GLU A 483 28.56 -13.19 13.11
CA GLU A 483 28.91 -13.44 14.52
C GLU A 483 29.60 -12.23 15.19
N ALA A 484 29.99 -11.21 14.42
CA ALA A 484 30.62 -10.01 14.96
C ALA A 484 29.59 -9.08 15.63
N ALA A 485 30.03 -8.31 16.62
CA ALA A 485 29.17 -7.30 17.26
C ALA A 485 28.81 -6.17 16.28
N PHE A 486 27.61 -5.61 16.43
CA PHE A 486 27.27 -4.35 15.74
C PHE A 486 27.99 -3.18 16.41
N VAL A 487 28.86 -2.50 15.68
CA VAL A 487 29.67 -1.39 16.20
C VAL A 487 29.44 -0.14 15.35
N PHE A 488 29.27 1.00 16.02
CA PHE A 488 29.23 2.28 15.34
C PHE A 488 30.61 2.60 14.74
N ALA A 489 30.64 3.05 13.48
CA ALA A 489 31.86 3.54 12.88
C ALA A 489 32.43 4.69 13.75
N PRO A 490 33.76 4.76 13.95
CA PRO A 490 34.37 5.89 14.63
C PRO A 490 34.02 7.17 13.84
N PRO A 491 33.63 8.25 14.51
CA PRO A 491 33.28 9.50 13.84
C PRO A 491 34.48 9.99 13.02
N ALA A 492 34.24 10.43 11.78
CA ALA A 492 35.25 11.13 11.00
C ALA A 492 35.62 12.46 11.68
N ASP A 493 36.77 13.04 11.35
CA ASP A 493 37.22 14.30 11.94
C ASP A 493 36.15 15.40 11.83
N GLY A 494 35.56 15.78 12.98
CA GLY A 494 34.51 16.80 13.07
C GLY A 494 33.07 16.28 13.11
N GLU A 495 32.83 14.97 12.96
CA GLU A 495 31.48 14.39 13.08
C GLU A 495 31.13 14.05 14.54
N ALA A 496 29.90 14.37 14.93
CA ALA A 496 29.39 14.01 16.26
C ALA A 496 29.02 12.53 16.30
N ARG A 497 29.21 11.91 17.47
CA ARG A 497 28.74 10.55 17.74
C ARG A 497 27.24 10.43 17.45
N PRO A 498 26.76 9.33 16.83
CA PRO A 498 25.33 9.12 16.61
C PRO A 498 24.55 9.18 17.92
N ARG A 499 23.36 9.78 17.87
CA ARG A 499 22.45 9.96 19.00
C ARG A 499 21.03 9.64 18.55
N LEU A 500 20.22 9.13 19.48
CA LEU A 500 18.78 9.03 19.28
C LEU A 500 18.18 10.43 19.40
N SER A 501 17.51 10.89 18.35
CA SER A 501 16.84 12.19 18.32
C SER A 501 15.62 12.20 19.24
N TYR A 502 15.38 13.33 19.89
CA TYR A 502 14.18 13.55 20.70
C TYR A 502 13.75 15.02 20.67
N GLU A 503 12.47 15.27 20.90
CA GLU A 503 11.91 16.61 21.09
C GLU A 503 11.74 16.93 22.59
N VAL A 504 11.89 18.19 22.99
CA VAL A 504 11.62 18.65 24.36
C VAL A 504 10.38 19.55 24.36
N SER A 505 9.41 19.25 25.22
CA SER A 505 8.22 20.11 25.37
C SER A 505 8.59 21.43 26.04
N ALA A 506 8.06 22.56 25.56
CA ALA A 506 8.41 23.88 26.09
C ALA A 506 7.82 24.16 27.50
N VAL A 507 6.83 23.37 27.93
CA VAL A 507 6.15 23.51 29.23
C VAL A 507 5.97 22.11 29.84
N PRO A 508 6.18 21.94 31.16
CA PRO A 508 5.84 20.69 31.85
C PRO A 508 4.33 20.43 31.73
N GLU A 509 3.95 19.40 30.98
CA GLU A 509 2.57 18.91 30.92
C GLU A 509 2.33 18.10 32.20
N LEU A 510 1.70 18.71 33.21
CA LEU A 510 1.34 18.05 34.48
C LEU A 510 -0.01 17.34 34.30
N GLU A 511 -0.04 16.00 34.19
CA GLU A 511 -1.23 15.19 34.53
C GLU A 511 -0.98 13.66 34.68
N ASP A 512 -1.53 13.14 35.78
CA ASP A 512 -1.88 11.78 36.28
C ASP A 512 -0.98 10.54 36.02
N ASP A 513 -0.30 10.10 37.10
CA ASP A 513 0.58 8.92 37.22
C ASP A 513 -0.12 7.55 37.04
N SER A 514 -1.41 7.52 36.72
CA SER A 514 -2.22 6.35 37.06
C SER A 514 -2.10 5.16 36.11
N ARG A 515 -1.58 5.27 34.87
CA ARG A 515 -1.46 4.11 33.95
C ARG A 515 -0.33 4.25 32.91
N VAL A 516 0.90 3.99 33.35
CA VAL A 516 2.06 3.77 32.48
C VAL A 516 1.93 2.39 31.83
N HIS A 517 1.70 2.33 30.51
CA HIS A 517 1.91 1.10 29.77
C HIS A 517 3.40 0.99 29.45
N SER A 518 4.13 0.22 30.27
CA SER A 518 5.30 -0.50 29.75
C SER A 518 4.77 -1.50 28.74
N TYR A 519 5.48 -1.73 27.63
CA TYR A 519 5.21 -2.88 26.76
C TYR A 519 5.60 -4.16 27.53
N PHE A 520 4.73 -4.52 28.46
CA PHE A 520 4.52 -5.83 29.05
C PHE A 520 2.99 -5.89 29.14
N GLU A 521 2.34 -6.49 28.16
CA GLU A 521 1.16 -7.27 28.54
C GLU A 521 1.73 -8.64 28.94
N ASP A 522 1.36 -9.08 30.14
CA ASP A 522 1.71 -10.33 30.78
C ASP A 522 1.92 -11.51 29.81
N GLY A 523 3.16 -11.70 29.35
CA GLY A 523 3.56 -12.84 28.51
C GLY A 523 4.60 -12.47 27.44
N PRO A 524 5.39 -13.45 26.96
CA PRO A 524 6.28 -13.24 25.82
C PRO A 524 5.44 -12.93 24.57
N ASP A 525 5.67 -11.78 23.93
CA ASP A 525 5.16 -11.52 22.58
C ASP A 525 5.82 -12.57 21.67
N PRO A 526 5.06 -13.46 21.01
CA PRO A 526 5.64 -14.50 20.17
C PRO A 526 6.39 -13.94 18.95
N GLU A 527 6.30 -12.63 18.66
CA GLU A 527 7.05 -11.95 17.60
C GLU A 527 8.35 -11.28 18.09
N GLU A 528 8.52 -11.02 19.39
CA GLU A 528 9.76 -10.45 19.94
C GLU A 528 10.83 -11.53 20.10
N LEU A 529 11.49 -11.85 18.99
CA LEU A 529 12.52 -12.87 18.93
C LEU A 529 13.90 -12.35 19.34
N LEU A 530 14.08 -11.03 19.34
CA LEU A 530 15.31 -10.39 19.79
C LEU A 530 15.24 -10.11 21.30
N VAL A 531 16.00 -10.87 22.07
CA VAL A 531 16.16 -10.56 23.50
C VAL A 531 17.19 -9.43 23.64
N LEU A 532 16.72 -8.27 24.09
CA LEU A 532 17.61 -7.14 24.34
C LEU A 532 18.53 -7.42 25.54
N PRO A 533 19.80 -6.98 25.51
CA PRO A 533 20.71 -7.10 26.64
C PRO A 533 20.15 -6.46 27.91
N GLU A 534 20.44 -7.04 29.08
CA GLU A 534 20.00 -6.48 30.38
C GLU A 534 20.34 -5.00 30.55
N LYS A 535 21.48 -4.56 29.98
CA LYS A 535 21.91 -3.16 30.05
C LYS A 535 20.94 -2.23 29.32
N ILE A 536 20.41 -2.65 28.16
CA ILE A 536 19.37 -1.90 27.44
C ILE A 536 18.07 -1.91 28.22
N LEU A 537 17.66 -3.08 28.74
CA LEU A 537 16.42 -3.22 29.52
C LEU A 537 16.42 -2.33 30.77
N LYS A 538 17.51 -2.32 31.56
CA LYS A 538 17.65 -1.45 32.75
C LYS A 538 17.63 0.04 32.40
N ALA A 539 18.22 0.41 31.26
CA ALA A 539 18.17 1.78 30.78
C ALA A 539 16.75 2.18 30.35
N LEU A 540 16.00 1.29 29.68
CA LEU A 540 14.58 1.50 29.33
C LEU A 540 13.67 1.60 30.57
N GLU A 541 13.89 0.75 31.59
CA GLU A 541 13.20 0.84 32.88
C GLU A 541 13.45 2.17 33.57
N SER A 542 14.70 2.65 33.55
CA SER A 542 15.06 3.96 34.11
C SER A 542 14.45 5.10 33.29
N LEU A 543 14.43 4.97 31.95
CA LEU A 543 13.79 5.93 31.05
C LEU A 543 12.29 6.03 31.35
N ASN A 544 11.64 4.90 31.66
CA ASN A 544 10.21 4.86 32.01
C ASN A 544 9.85 5.69 33.22
N ALA A 545 10.76 5.86 34.18
CA ALA A 545 10.58 6.74 35.33
C ALA A 545 10.66 8.24 34.97
N ILE A 546 11.08 8.60 33.75
CA ILE A 546 11.07 9.98 33.24
C ILE A 546 9.74 10.23 32.52
N HIS A 547 9.13 11.39 32.76
CA HIS A 547 7.90 11.79 32.07
C HIS A 547 8.21 12.14 30.60
N HIS A 548 7.92 11.18 29.73
CA HIS A 548 8.24 11.23 28.31
C HIS A 548 7.27 10.32 27.55
N THR A 549 7.29 10.47 26.23
CA THR A 549 6.58 9.64 25.27
C THR A 549 7.59 9.19 24.25
N GLY A 550 7.46 7.98 23.73
CA GLY A 550 8.33 7.59 22.65
C GLY A 550 8.28 6.13 22.33
N MET A 551 8.96 5.80 21.25
CA MET A 551 9.03 4.47 20.70
C MET A 551 10.47 4.20 20.28
N LEU A 552 10.90 2.96 20.43
CA LEU A 552 12.21 2.48 20.02
C LEU A 552 12.05 1.07 19.49
N ILE A 553 12.54 0.79 18.28
CA ILE A 553 12.53 -0.56 17.71
C ILE A 553 13.94 -0.91 17.25
N PHE A 554 14.38 -2.11 17.61
CA PHE A 554 15.56 -2.76 17.08
C PHE A 554 15.14 -3.83 16.07
N GLU A 555 15.72 -3.80 14.89
CA GLU A 555 15.56 -4.83 13.86
C GLU A 555 16.95 -5.39 13.51
N ALA A 556 17.25 -6.58 14.02
CA ALA A 556 18.52 -7.27 13.84
C ALA A 556 18.40 -8.36 12.75
N LEU A 557 19.12 -8.15 11.65
CA LEU A 557 19.31 -9.09 10.54
C LEU A 557 20.77 -9.59 10.53
N PRO A 558 21.11 -10.69 9.83
CA PRO A 558 22.44 -11.28 9.86
C PRO A 558 23.59 -10.29 9.67
N HIS A 559 23.45 -9.31 8.78
CA HIS A 559 24.50 -8.32 8.49
C HIS A 559 24.12 -6.87 8.82
N HIS A 560 22.88 -6.63 9.24
CA HIS A 560 22.35 -5.27 9.41
C HIS A 560 21.57 -5.14 10.70
N LEU A 561 21.77 -4.05 11.42
CA LEU A 561 20.93 -3.65 12.54
C LEU A 561 20.32 -2.28 12.22
N LYS A 562 19.00 -2.19 12.31
CA LYS A 562 18.26 -0.93 12.20
C LYS A 562 17.70 -0.56 13.56
N ILE A 563 17.84 0.72 13.92
CA ILE A 563 17.29 1.27 15.15
C ILE A 563 16.38 2.42 14.79
N HIS A 564 15.09 2.23 15.02
CA HIS A 564 14.05 3.25 14.79
C HIS A 564 13.69 3.89 16.11
N SER A 565 13.64 5.21 16.18
CA SER A 565 13.26 5.89 17.41
C SER A 565 12.44 7.14 17.15
N TYR A 566 11.53 7.42 18.07
CA TYR A 566 10.87 8.71 18.19
C TYR A 566 10.64 8.96 19.67
N TYR A 567 11.22 10.03 20.21
CA TYR A 567 11.06 10.38 21.61
C TYR A 567 10.65 11.84 21.75
N ARG A 568 9.79 12.09 22.73
CA ARG A 568 9.43 13.42 23.18
C ARG A 568 9.47 13.46 24.69
N LEU A 569 10.38 14.27 25.22
CA LEU A 569 10.51 14.56 26.62
C LEU A 569 9.45 15.59 27.02
N LEU A 570 8.64 15.25 28.03
CA LEU A 570 7.59 16.11 28.53
C LEU A 570 8.01 16.86 29.80
N ASP A 571 9.07 16.41 30.48
CA ASP A 571 9.70 17.08 31.61
C ASP A 571 11.11 17.60 31.22
N PRO A 572 11.22 18.89 30.85
CA PRO A 572 12.50 19.48 30.44
C PRO A 572 13.56 19.49 31.55
N SER A 573 13.15 19.43 32.83
CA SER A 573 14.09 19.47 33.95
C SER A 573 15.00 18.24 34.01
N ARG A 574 14.55 17.12 33.41
CA ARG A 574 15.27 15.85 33.37
C ARG A 574 15.96 15.58 32.02
N GLU A 575 16.11 16.59 31.17
CA GLU A 575 16.71 16.43 29.84
C GLU A 575 18.12 15.81 29.86
N GLN A 576 18.98 16.24 30.78
CA GLN A 576 20.34 15.70 30.90
C GLN A 576 20.34 14.20 31.25
N GLU A 577 19.45 13.80 32.16
CA GLU A 577 19.30 12.41 32.57
C GLU A 577 18.71 11.57 31.42
N PHE A 578 17.69 12.10 30.75
CA PHE A 578 17.05 11.48 29.59
C PHE A 578 18.05 11.23 28.45
N ALA A 579 18.84 12.25 28.09
CA ALA A 579 19.87 12.15 27.07
C ALA A 579 20.95 11.13 27.42
N ARG A 580 21.34 11.05 28.71
CA ARG A 580 22.31 10.06 29.20
C ARG A 580 21.80 8.64 29.02
N LEU A 581 20.54 8.36 29.41
CA LEU A 581 19.93 7.04 29.28
C LEU A 581 19.83 6.58 27.81
N LEU A 582 19.46 7.49 26.90
CA LEU A 582 19.47 7.20 25.46
C LEU A 582 20.87 6.87 24.94
N ALA A 583 21.91 7.56 25.44
CA ALA A 583 23.30 7.24 25.10
C ALA A 583 23.74 5.87 25.68
N GLU A 584 23.32 5.54 26.90
CA GLU A 584 23.59 4.23 27.52
C GLU A 584 22.99 3.07 26.72
N ILE A 585 21.81 3.27 26.14
CA ILE A 585 21.17 2.31 25.21
C ILE A 585 22.05 2.10 23.98
N LEU A 586 22.52 3.18 23.34
CA LEU A 586 23.41 3.09 22.18
C LEU A 586 24.76 2.46 22.51
N ASP A 587 25.33 2.75 23.68
CA ASP A 587 26.58 2.13 24.16
C ASP A 587 26.46 0.62 24.37
N ALA A 588 25.24 0.13 24.58
CA ALA A 588 24.95 -1.29 24.79
C ALA A 588 24.58 -2.03 23.49
N VAL A 589 24.45 -1.33 22.34
CA VAL A 589 24.16 -1.95 21.04
C VAL A 589 25.14 -3.08 20.67
N PRO A 590 26.46 -2.98 20.90
CA PRO A 590 27.39 -4.09 20.62
C PRO A 590 27.12 -5.37 21.42
N LEU A 591 26.32 -5.30 22.48
CA LEU A 591 25.94 -6.46 23.30
C LEU A 591 24.74 -7.21 22.72
N ILE A 592 24.05 -6.66 21.71
CA ILE A 592 22.89 -7.31 21.09
C ILE A 592 23.37 -8.59 20.39
N SER A 593 22.87 -9.72 20.88
CA SER A 593 23.10 -11.05 20.31
C SER A 593 21.77 -11.66 19.87
N GLY A 594 21.75 -12.27 18.69
CA GLY A 594 20.53 -12.84 18.10
C GLY A 594 19.96 -11.99 16.97
N LEU A 595 18.92 -12.53 16.35
CA LEU A 595 18.25 -11.95 15.19
C LEU A 595 16.76 -11.80 15.51
N GLY A 596 16.11 -10.87 14.83
CA GLY A 596 14.70 -10.58 15.03
C GLY A 596 14.47 -9.14 15.45
N ILE A 597 13.29 -8.88 16.02
CA ILE A 597 12.83 -7.54 16.33
C ILE A 597 12.44 -7.45 17.79
N SER A 598 12.69 -6.30 18.40
CA SER A 598 12.20 -5.95 19.73
C SER A 598 11.86 -4.47 19.78
N GLY A 599 10.74 -4.15 20.42
CA GLY A 599 10.17 -2.81 20.44
C GLY A 599 9.82 -2.33 21.84
N PHE A 600 9.97 -1.03 22.05
CA PHE A 600 9.50 -0.31 23.21
C PHE A 600 8.58 0.82 22.77
N MET A 601 7.45 1.01 23.44
CA MET A 601 6.51 2.09 23.18
C MET A 601 5.92 2.61 24.49
N LYS A 602 5.97 3.93 24.69
CA LYS A 602 5.33 4.68 25.77
C LYS A 602 4.48 5.80 25.17
N MET A 603 3.17 5.70 25.33
CA MET A 603 2.23 6.64 24.71
C MET A 603 1.94 7.84 25.63
N PRO A 604 1.79 9.06 25.08
CA PRO A 604 1.56 10.31 25.82
C PRO A 604 0.34 10.35 26.72
N TYR A 605 -0.78 9.86 26.19
CA TYR A 605 -2.10 10.12 26.73
C TYR A 605 -2.94 8.86 26.59
N LYS A 606 -3.48 8.38 27.71
CA LYS A 606 -4.57 7.41 27.69
C LYS A 606 -5.88 8.12 27.32
N ASN A 607 -6.00 8.60 26.08
CA ASN A 607 -7.28 9.02 25.52
C ASN A 607 -7.95 7.82 24.84
N THR A 608 -8.07 6.72 25.60
CA THR A 608 -8.67 5.48 25.10
C THR A 608 -10.06 5.79 24.62
N LYS A 609 -10.26 5.76 23.30
CA LYS A 609 -11.58 5.91 22.70
C LYS A 609 -12.25 4.55 22.66
N HIS A 610 -13.43 4.47 23.25
CA HIS A 610 -14.30 3.31 23.15
C HIS A 610 -15.26 3.49 21.97
N PHE A 611 -15.43 2.44 21.18
CA PHE A 611 -16.42 2.39 20.12
C PHE A 611 -17.14 1.04 20.13
N ASP A 612 -18.47 1.05 20.07
CA ASP A 612 -19.27 -0.17 19.96
C ASP A 612 -19.01 -0.87 18.62
N HIS A 613 -19.12 -2.20 18.63
CA HIS A 613 -19.10 -2.99 17.42
C HIS A 613 -20.21 -2.61 16.44
N ILE A 614 -19.94 -2.75 15.15
CA ILE A 614 -20.92 -2.55 14.08
C ILE A 614 -20.83 -3.69 13.08
N GLU A 615 -21.97 -4.12 12.53
CA GLU A 615 -21.96 -5.05 11.40
C GLU A 615 -21.53 -4.34 10.12
N ALA A 616 -22.12 -3.17 9.87
CA ALA A 616 -21.83 -2.31 8.74
C ALA A 616 -22.14 -0.83 9.08
N GLN A 617 -21.52 0.09 8.36
CA GLN A 617 -21.90 1.50 8.38
C GLN A 617 -23.33 1.68 7.87
N PRO A 618 -24.13 2.57 8.51
CA PRO A 618 -25.52 2.79 8.12
C PRO A 618 -25.62 3.37 6.70
N GLU A 619 -26.76 3.10 6.04
CA GLU A 619 -27.04 3.66 4.72
C GLU A 619 -27.00 5.20 4.75
N ARG A 620 -26.30 5.77 3.78
CA ARG A 620 -26.20 7.21 3.55
C ARG A 620 -26.12 7.43 2.06
N PHE A 621 -27.22 7.89 1.47
CA PHE A 621 -27.29 8.18 0.05
C PHE A 621 -27.05 9.66 -0.25
N TYR A 622 -26.72 9.95 -1.51
CA TYR A 622 -26.75 11.30 -2.04
C TYR A 622 -28.14 11.93 -1.80
N PRO A 623 -28.22 13.20 -1.36
CA PRO A 623 -29.48 13.84 -0.98
C PRO A 623 -30.46 13.89 -2.16
N ARG A 624 -31.75 13.70 -1.86
CA ARG A 624 -32.83 13.76 -2.85
C ARG A 624 -33.04 15.18 -3.39
N ASP A 625 -32.83 16.19 -2.55
CA ASP A 625 -32.82 17.61 -2.94
C ASP A 625 -31.44 18.23 -2.63
N PRO A 626 -30.49 18.18 -3.58
CA PRO A 626 -29.14 18.70 -3.38
C PRO A 626 -29.07 20.22 -3.21
N ARG A 627 -30.13 20.97 -3.55
CA ARG A 627 -30.17 22.43 -3.41
C ARG A 627 -30.61 22.88 -2.02
N ALA A 628 -31.15 21.97 -1.23
CA ALA A 628 -31.57 22.21 0.14
C ALA A 628 -30.47 21.88 1.18
N VAL A 629 -29.30 21.42 0.72
CA VAL A 629 -28.14 21.00 1.54
C VAL A 629 -27.12 22.10 1.68
#